data_AF-A0A3N4LA69-F1
#
_entry.id   AF-A0A3N4LA69-F1
#
_cell.length_a   1.000
_cell.length_b   1.000
_cell.length_c   1.000
_cell.angle_alpha   90.00
_cell.angle_beta   90.00
_cell.angle_gamma   90.00
#
_symmetry.space_group_name_H-M   'P 1'
#
loop_
_entity.id
_entity.type
_entity.pdbx_description
1 polymer ?
#
loop_
_entity_poly.entity_id
_entity_poly.type
_entity_poly.pdbx_seq_one_letter_code
_entity_poly.pdbx_strand_id
1 'polypeptide(L)'
;MRGFIFEAVAHRILRRGGVFEIRRLGHPIKEKLPLPATTLQIFRTIGEIKPAFYCRPHSKTFESIDALHIGHGDYDELFQMTVGKQHGIKVNGLENIKAKLTKKVRLYFVIPNDAYPNFINSQNYLNLQGQKHQKIPKWINDMEQWALRLDYTTF
;
A
#
# COMPACT_ATOMS: atom_id res chain seq x y z
N MET A 1 -17.42 6.62 8.30
CA MET A 1 -16.55 7.45 9.19
C MET A 1 -15.30 6.70 9.66
N ARG A 2 -15.41 5.45 10.14
CA ARG A 2 -14.26 4.64 10.62
C ARG A 2 -13.09 4.51 9.63
N GLY A 3 -13.36 4.30 8.33
CA GLY A 3 -12.31 4.18 7.31
C GLY A 3 -11.48 5.45 7.11
N PHE A 4 -12.12 6.63 7.07
CA PHE A 4 -11.43 7.91 6.88
C PHE A 4 -10.52 8.27 8.07
N ILE A 5 -11.01 8.03 9.29
CA ILE A 5 -10.21 8.26 10.52
C ILE A 5 -9.01 7.31 10.53
N PHE A 6 -9.23 6.04 10.20
CA PHE A 6 -8.16 5.05 10.12
C PHE A 6 -7.10 5.44 9.08
N GLU A 7 -7.50 5.84 7.87
CA GLU A 7 -6.57 6.27 6.80
C GLU A 7 -5.68 7.44 7.29
N ALA A 8 -6.27 8.45 7.93
CA ALA A 8 -5.54 9.60 8.44
C ALA A 8 -4.52 9.22 9.53
N VAL A 9 -4.91 8.33 10.45
CA VAL A 9 -4.02 7.83 11.51
C VAL A 9 -2.91 6.95 10.94
N ALA A 10 -3.24 6.07 9.98
CA ALA A 10 -2.28 5.21 9.31
C ALA A 10 -1.16 6.02 8.61
N HIS A 11 -1.51 7.08 7.89
CA HIS A 11 -0.51 7.98 7.30
C HIS A 11 0.43 8.59 8.33
N ARG A 12 -0.11 9.03 9.48
CA ARG A 12 0.71 9.63 10.56
C ARG A 12 1.68 8.63 11.16
N ILE A 13 1.24 7.38 11.35
CA ILE A 13 2.05 6.30 11.91
C ILE A 13 3.14 5.87 10.93
N LEU A 14 2.78 5.55 9.69
CA LEU A 14 3.74 5.07 8.68
C LEU A 14 4.84 6.10 8.42
N ARG A 15 4.48 7.40 8.36
CA ARG A 15 5.46 8.48 8.21
C ARG A 15 6.44 8.58 9.37
N ARG A 16 6.00 8.28 10.60
CA ARG A 16 6.89 8.27 11.78
C ARG A 16 7.89 7.11 11.74
N GLY A 17 7.69 6.13 10.87
CA GLY A 17 8.49 4.91 10.83
C GLY A 17 8.26 4.03 12.05
N GLY A 18 9.05 2.97 12.16
CA GLY A 18 8.94 1.96 13.20
C GLY A 18 9.05 0.55 12.62
N VAL A 19 8.72 -0.45 13.43
CA VAL A 19 8.73 -1.85 13.03
C VAL A 19 7.31 -2.39 13.04
N PHE A 20 6.86 -2.93 11.91
CA PHE A 20 5.48 -3.37 11.71
C PHE A 20 5.41 -4.89 11.50
N GLU A 21 4.39 -5.53 12.04
CA GLU A 21 4.10 -6.93 11.73
C GLU A 21 3.44 -7.02 10.35
N ILE A 22 4.03 -7.78 9.44
CA ILE A 22 3.52 -7.99 8.10
C ILE A 22 3.30 -9.48 7.82
N ARG A 23 2.32 -9.79 6.96
CA ARG A 23 2.02 -11.16 6.50
C ARG A 23 1.82 -11.18 5.00
N ARG A 24 2.46 -12.11 4.30
CA ARG A 24 2.26 -12.29 2.87
C ARG A 24 0.88 -12.89 2.62
N LEU A 25 0.10 -12.29 1.72
CA LEU A 25 -1.22 -12.81 1.41
C LEU A 25 -1.13 -14.07 0.55
N GLY A 26 -2.03 -15.02 0.81
CA GLY A 26 -2.04 -16.33 0.17
C GLY A 26 -0.88 -17.26 0.59
N HIS A 27 -0.05 -16.86 1.55
CA HIS A 27 1.13 -17.61 2.00
C HIS A 27 1.24 -17.59 3.54
N PRO A 28 1.85 -18.61 4.17
CA PRO A 28 2.02 -18.66 5.62
C PRO A 28 3.18 -17.81 6.16
N ILE A 29 3.70 -16.85 5.37
CA ILE A 29 4.90 -16.07 5.71
C ILE A 29 4.52 -14.83 6.53
N LYS A 30 5.22 -14.62 7.64
CA LYS A 30 5.15 -13.39 8.46
C LYS A 30 6.55 -12.83 8.63
N GLU A 31 6.64 -11.50 8.60
CA GLU A 31 7.91 -10.77 8.74
C GLU A 31 7.69 -9.55 9.64
N LYS A 32 8.80 -8.94 10.08
CA LYS A 32 8.82 -7.61 10.66
C LYS A 32 9.38 -6.64 9.62
N LEU A 33 8.62 -5.60 9.30
CA LEU A 33 9.02 -4.57 8.35
C LEU A 33 9.55 -3.33 9.10
N PRO A 34 10.86 -3.06 9.08
CA PRO A 34 11.38 -1.78 9.53
C PRO A 34 11.12 -0.71 8.46
N LEU A 35 10.37 0.34 8.81
CA LEU A 35 10.21 1.54 8.00
C LEU A 35 10.93 2.71 8.66
N PRO A 36 11.69 3.53 7.90
CA PRO A 36 12.35 4.70 8.45
C PRO A 36 11.33 5.80 8.76
N ALA A 37 11.69 6.69 9.68
CA ALA A 37 11.00 7.97 9.82
C ALA A 37 11.26 8.81 8.55
N THR A 38 10.20 9.37 7.99
CA THR A 38 10.26 10.08 6.70
C THR A 38 9.48 11.39 6.75
N THR A 39 9.73 12.24 5.75
CA THR A 39 8.95 13.47 5.57
C THR A 39 7.81 13.22 4.59
N LEU A 40 6.65 13.80 4.88
CA LEU A 40 5.50 13.76 3.97
C LEU A 40 5.79 14.61 2.75
N GLN A 41 5.56 14.04 1.57
CA GLN A 41 5.46 14.80 0.34
C GLN A 41 4.10 14.57 -0.30
N ILE A 42 3.36 15.66 -0.54
CA ILE A 42 2.14 15.61 -1.34
C ILE A 42 2.50 15.76 -2.81
N PHE A 43 1.94 14.93 -3.69
CA PHE A 43 2.13 15.04 -5.14
C PHE A 43 0.79 15.14 -5.89
N ARG A 44 0.74 15.94 -6.95
CA ARG A 44 -0.42 16.02 -7.87
C ARG A 44 -0.21 15.20 -9.13
N THR A 45 1.02 15.19 -9.63
CA THR A 45 1.43 14.42 -10.80
C THR A 45 2.48 13.38 -10.43
N ILE A 46 2.55 12.31 -11.23
CA ILE A 46 3.54 11.24 -11.03
C ILE A 46 4.97 11.79 -11.07
N GLY A 47 5.23 12.79 -11.91
CA GLY A 47 6.54 13.45 -12.04
C GLY A 47 7.10 13.97 -10.71
N GLU A 48 6.23 14.43 -9.81
CA GLU A 48 6.59 15.00 -8.52
C GLU A 48 7.05 13.96 -7.49
N ILE A 49 6.77 12.65 -7.66
CA ILE A 49 7.17 11.60 -6.71
C ILE A 49 8.70 11.60 -6.57
N LYS A 50 9.17 11.70 -5.31
CA LYS A 50 10.61 11.70 -4.96
C LYS A 50 10.99 10.48 -4.11
N PRO A 51 12.16 9.87 -4.37
CA PRO A 51 12.72 8.84 -3.51
C PRO A 51 12.94 9.31 -2.06
N ALA A 52 12.90 8.37 -1.11
CA ALA A 52 13.12 8.60 0.33
C ALA A 52 12.10 9.52 1.03
N PHE A 53 11.01 9.92 0.34
CA PHE A 53 9.87 10.61 0.94
C PHE A 53 8.68 9.67 1.08
N TYR A 54 7.86 9.89 2.10
CA TYR A 54 6.53 9.30 2.17
C TYR A 54 5.60 10.10 1.26
N CYS A 55 5.40 9.59 0.05
CA CYS A 55 4.65 10.27 -0.99
C CYS A 55 3.17 9.93 -0.88
N ARG A 56 2.33 10.96 -0.76
CA ARG A 56 0.87 10.83 -0.76
C ARG A 56 0.26 11.62 -1.93
N PRO A 57 -0.65 11.03 -2.71
CA PRO A 57 -1.35 11.77 -3.73
C PRO A 57 -2.22 12.87 -3.11
N HIS A 58 -2.31 14.02 -3.77
CA HIS A 58 -3.13 15.15 -3.32
C HIS A 58 -4.63 14.83 -3.41
N SER A 59 -5.02 14.07 -4.43
CA SER A 59 -6.40 13.67 -4.69
C SER A 59 -6.50 12.16 -4.85
N LYS A 60 -7.71 11.63 -4.71
CA LYS A 60 -8.01 10.19 -4.88
C LYS A 60 -7.90 9.68 -6.32
N THR A 61 -7.40 10.48 -7.26
CA THR A 61 -7.24 10.09 -8.66
C THR A 61 -6.20 8.97 -8.85
N PHE A 62 -5.37 8.71 -7.84
CA PHE A 62 -4.50 7.55 -7.77
C PHE A 62 -5.24 6.40 -7.10
N GLU A 63 -6.20 5.84 -7.81
CA GLU A 63 -7.23 4.97 -7.23
C GLU A 63 -6.73 3.62 -6.70
N SER A 64 -5.45 3.31 -6.90
CA SER A 64 -4.84 2.01 -6.56
C SER A 64 -4.04 2.03 -5.27
N ILE A 65 -3.57 3.21 -4.83
CA ILE A 65 -2.70 3.35 -3.67
C ILE A 65 -3.02 4.64 -2.91
N ASP A 66 -2.91 4.59 -1.59
CA ASP A 66 -3.09 5.75 -0.73
C ASP A 66 -1.76 6.45 -0.44
N ALA A 67 -0.64 5.72 -0.50
CA ALA A 67 0.71 6.29 -0.41
C ALA A 67 1.75 5.36 -1.04
N LEU A 68 2.96 5.88 -1.22
CA LEU A 68 4.13 5.10 -1.61
C LEU A 68 5.40 5.63 -0.96
N HIS A 69 6.37 4.75 -0.80
CA HIS A 69 7.73 5.06 -0.39
C HIS A 69 8.69 4.27 -1.28
N ILE A 70 9.47 4.99 -2.08
CA ILE A 70 10.33 4.39 -3.12
C ILE A 70 11.79 4.78 -2.91
N GLY A 71 12.68 3.96 -3.44
CA GLY A 71 14.12 4.20 -3.36
C GLY A 71 14.74 3.93 -1.98
N HIS A 72 13.98 3.39 -1.03
CA HIS A 72 14.49 2.87 0.25
C HIS A 72 14.63 1.34 0.18
N GLY A 73 15.54 0.74 0.97
CA GLY A 73 15.70 -0.71 1.10
C GLY A 73 15.84 -1.48 -0.23
N ASP A 74 15.36 -2.72 -0.26
CA ASP A 74 15.39 -3.59 -1.45
C ASP A 74 14.10 -3.53 -2.30
N TYR A 75 13.06 -2.86 -1.79
CA TYR A 75 11.72 -2.85 -2.38
C TYR A 75 11.18 -1.43 -2.54
N ASP A 76 10.37 -1.23 -3.57
CA ASP A 76 9.47 -0.09 -3.66
C ASP A 76 8.15 -0.45 -2.95
N GLU A 77 7.77 0.36 -1.98
CA GLU A 77 6.70 0.08 -1.02
C GLU A 77 5.46 0.88 -1.39
N LEU A 78 4.36 0.18 -1.66
CA LEU A 78 3.06 0.77 -1.95
C LEU A 78 2.11 0.51 -0.78
N PHE A 79 1.30 1.49 -0.41
CA PHE A 79 0.38 1.39 0.73
C PHE A 79 -1.06 1.61 0.29
N GLN A 80 -1.94 0.73 0.74
CA GLN A 80 -3.39 0.82 0.56
C GLN A 80 -4.07 0.58 1.90
N MET A 81 -4.76 1.59 2.42
CA MET A 81 -5.41 1.56 3.72
C MET A 81 -6.80 0.97 3.57
N THR A 82 -7.12 -0.02 4.40
CA THR A 82 -8.46 -0.59 4.39
C THR A 82 -8.91 -1.05 5.77
N VAL A 83 -10.20 -0.88 6.04
CA VAL A 83 -10.89 -1.52 7.17
C VAL A 83 -11.82 -2.64 6.68
N GLY A 84 -11.90 -2.84 5.36
CA GLY A 84 -12.69 -3.88 4.73
C GLY A 84 -11.92 -5.20 4.63
N LYS A 85 -12.66 -6.31 4.55
CA LYS A 85 -12.07 -7.65 4.33
C LYS A 85 -11.55 -7.85 2.90
N GLN A 86 -12.05 -7.04 1.98
CA GLN A 86 -11.64 -7.05 0.59
C GLN A 86 -11.33 -5.63 0.15
N HIS A 87 -10.26 -5.46 -0.61
CA HIS A 87 -9.94 -4.22 -1.27
C HIS A 87 -9.32 -4.52 -2.63
N GLY A 88 -10.09 -4.33 -3.69
CA GLY A 88 -9.58 -4.56 -5.04
C GLY A 88 -8.47 -3.59 -5.43
N ILE A 89 -7.55 -4.06 -6.25
CA ILE A 89 -6.40 -3.31 -6.73
C ILE A 89 -6.67 -2.87 -8.16
N LYS A 90 -6.88 -1.58 -8.39
CA LYS A 90 -7.14 -1.07 -9.74
C LYS A 90 -5.85 -1.12 -10.57
N VAL A 91 -5.83 -1.87 -11.67
CA VAL A 91 -4.62 -2.08 -12.49
C VAL A 91 -4.14 -0.77 -13.14
N ASN A 92 -5.07 0.08 -13.58
CA ASN A 92 -4.74 1.32 -14.28
C ASN A 92 -3.90 2.29 -13.44
N GLY A 93 -4.22 2.46 -12.15
CA GLY A 93 -3.44 3.33 -11.28
C GLY A 93 -2.04 2.79 -10.99
N LEU A 94 -1.83 1.47 -11.03
CA LEU A 94 -0.50 0.87 -10.94
C LEU A 94 0.33 1.13 -12.20
N GLU A 95 -0.25 0.99 -13.40
CA GLU A 95 0.43 1.33 -14.66
C GLU A 95 0.90 2.79 -14.69
N ASN A 96 0.09 3.72 -14.15
CA ASN A 96 0.46 5.14 -14.09
C ASN A 96 1.71 5.43 -13.26
N ILE A 97 1.99 4.65 -12.21
CA ILE A 97 3.16 4.85 -11.34
C ILE A 97 4.38 4.02 -11.77
N LYS A 98 4.23 3.08 -12.72
CA LYS A 98 5.25 2.11 -13.10
C LYS A 98 6.61 2.74 -13.44
N ALA A 99 6.61 3.85 -14.16
CA ALA A 99 7.84 4.55 -14.57
C ALA A 99 8.66 5.10 -13.40
N LYS A 100 8.09 5.17 -12.18
CA LYS A 100 8.79 5.60 -10.95
C LYS A 100 9.29 4.43 -10.11
N LEU A 101 8.81 3.22 -10.38
CA LEU A 101 9.22 2.01 -9.67
C LEU A 101 10.48 1.47 -10.33
N THR A 102 11.53 1.31 -9.55
CA THR A 102 12.87 0.88 -10.01
C THR A 102 13.30 -0.44 -9.39
N LYS A 103 12.59 -0.92 -8.37
CA LYS A 103 12.88 -2.14 -7.61
C LYS A 103 11.72 -3.13 -7.68
N LYS A 104 11.88 -4.28 -7.01
CA LYS A 104 10.75 -5.19 -6.74
C LYS A 104 9.71 -4.45 -5.90
N VAL A 105 8.44 -4.76 -6.13
CA VAL A 105 7.34 -4.01 -5.51
C VAL A 105 6.62 -4.85 -4.47
N ARG A 106 6.43 -4.27 -3.29
CA ARG A 106 5.55 -4.81 -2.24
C ARG A 106 4.35 -3.89 -2.06
N LEU A 107 3.15 -4.44 -2.22
CA LEU A 107 1.89 -3.74 -1.93
C LEU A 107 1.39 -4.16 -0.54
N TYR A 108 1.33 -3.19 0.36
CA TYR A 108 0.88 -3.35 1.73
C TYR A 108 -0.56 -2.89 1.90
N PHE A 109 -1.43 -3.82 2.25
CA PHE A 109 -2.75 -3.53 2.80
C PHE A 109 -2.60 -3.18 4.28
N VAL A 110 -2.65 -1.88 4.57
CA VAL A 110 -2.55 -1.35 5.93
C VAL A 110 -3.92 -1.50 6.59
N ILE A 111 -3.97 -2.33 7.62
CA ILE A 111 -5.24 -2.77 8.23
C ILE A 111 -5.21 -2.69 9.76
N PRO A 112 -6.36 -2.47 10.39
CA PRO A 112 -6.45 -2.40 11.83
C PRO A 112 -6.18 -3.76 12.51
N ASN A 113 -5.75 -3.73 13.78
CA ASN A 113 -5.45 -4.92 14.58
C ASN A 113 -6.55 -6.00 14.57
N ASP A 114 -7.82 -5.59 14.59
CA ASP A 114 -8.98 -6.50 14.62
C ASP A 114 -9.24 -7.18 13.27
N ALA A 115 -8.85 -6.54 12.16
CA ALA A 115 -8.96 -7.12 10.81
C ALA A 115 -7.78 -8.03 10.46
N TYR A 116 -6.59 -7.77 11.01
CA TYR A 116 -5.35 -8.45 10.65
C TYR A 116 -5.37 -9.99 10.72
N PRO A 117 -5.98 -10.64 11.74
CA PRO A 117 -6.04 -12.10 11.81
C PRO A 117 -6.73 -12.74 10.60
N ASN A 118 -7.72 -12.05 10.03
CA ASN A 118 -8.62 -12.58 9.00
C ASN A 118 -8.28 -12.11 7.58
N PHE A 119 -7.37 -11.15 7.42
CA PHE A 119 -6.94 -10.64 6.13
C PHE A 119 -5.81 -11.51 5.57
N ILE A 120 -6.15 -12.71 5.10
CA ILE A 120 -5.18 -13.75 4.72
C ILE A 120 -5.09 -14.00 3.22
N ASN A 121 -6.14 -13.69 2.46
CA ASN A 121 -6.24 -14.02 1.05
C ASN A 121 -5.71 -12.87 0.19
N SER A 122 -5.10 -13.21 -0.95
CA SER A 122 -4.71 -12.21 -1.95
C SER A 122 -5.93 -11.47 -2.47
N GLN A 123 -5.74 -10.18 -2.73
CA GLN A 123 -6.77 -9.28 -3.22
C GLN A 123 -6.82 -9.30 -4.74
N ASN A 124 -8.03 -9.12 -5.29
CA ASN A 124 -8.27 -9.17 -6.72
C ASN A 124 -7.76 -7.91 -7.42
N TYR A 125 -7.11 -8.09 -8.56
CA TYR A 125 -6.84 -7.01 -9.50
C TYR A 125 -8.12 -6.67 -10.28
N LEU A 126 -8.42 -5.38 -10.39
CA LEU A 126 -9.63 -4.84 -11.01
C LEU A 126 -9.32 -4.00 -12.25
N ASN A 127 -10.20 -4.05 -13.24
CA ASN A 127 -10.20 -3.16 -14.40
C ASN A 127 -10.87 -1.81 -14.10
N LEU A 128 -10.95 -0.92 -15.09
CA LEU A 128 -11.60 0.39 -14.97
C LEU A 128 -13.09 0.29 -14.61
N GLN A 129 -13.74 -0.82 -14.94
CA GLN A 129 -15.13 -1.12 -14.61
C GLN A 129 -15.29 -1.75 -13.21
N GLY A 130 -14.21 -1.92 -12.44
CA GLY A 130 -14.24 -2.54 -11.11
C GLY A 130 -14.43 -4.06 -11.13
N GLN A 131 -14.34 -4.70 -12.30
CA GLN A 131 -14.43 -6.15 -12.48
C GLN A 131 -13.05 -6.79 -12.40
N LYS A 132 -13.00 -8.09 -12.10
CA LYS A 132 -11.72 -8.84 -12.08
C LYS A 132 -10.99 -8.68 -13.41
N HIS A 133 -9.75 -8.21 -13.35
CA HIS A 133 -8.93 -7.94 -14.51
C HIS A 133 -8.51 -9.26 -15.18
N GLN A 134 -8.83 -9.44 -16.46
CA GLN A 134 -8.57 -10.71 -17.16
C GLN A 134 -7.12 -10.86 -17.63
N LYS A 135 -6.44 -9.76 -17.97
CA LYS A 135 -5.07 -9.75 -18.49
C LYS A 135 -4.18 -8.86 -17.63
N ILE A 136 -3.66 -9.40 -16.53
CA ILE A 136 -2.83 -8.64 -15.60
C ILE A 136 -1.41 -8.51 -16.21
N PRO A 137 -0.86 -7.29 -16.33
CA PRO A 137 0.52 -7.08 -16.75
C PRO A 137 1.50 -7.87 -15.89
N LYS A 138 2.52 -8.49 -16.51
CA LYS A 138 3.46 -9.40 -15.82
C LYS A 138 4.07 -8.78 -14.56
N TRP A 139 4.55 -7.54 -14.67
CA TRP A 139 5.18 -6.85 -13.54
C TRP A 139 4.22 -6.63 -12.35
N ILE A 140 2.91 -6.45 -12.60
CA ILE A 140 1.87 -6.36 -11.56
C ILE A 140 1.61 -7.74 -10.95
N ASN A 141 1.58 -8.78 -11.79
CA ASN A 141 1.40 -10.15 -11.34
C ASN A 141 2.58 -10.64 -10.47
N ASP A 142 3.78 -10.12 -10.70
CA ASP A 142 4.99 -10.42 -9.93
C ASP A 142 5.08 -9.63 -8.61
N MET A 143 4.17 -8.67 -8.37
CA MET A 143 4.13 -7.90 -7.11
C MET A 143 3.71 -8.79 -5.95
N GLU A 144 4.34 -8.57 -4.79
CA GLU A 144 3.93 -9.23 -3.57
C GLU A 144 2.84 -8.44 -2.86
N GLN A 145 1.79 -9.12 -2.41
CA GLN A 145 0.75 -8.52 -1.58
C GLN A 145 0.96 -8.92 -0.12
N TRP A 146 0.88 -7.94 0.77
CA TRP A 146 1.15 -8.10 2.20
C TRP A 146 0.04 -7.42 3.01
N ALA A 147 -0.38 -8.03 4.11
CA ALA A 147 -1.09 -7.34 5.17
C ALA A 147 -0.08 -6.66 6.10
N LEU A 148 -0.27 -5.39 6.40
CA LEU A 148 0.48 -4.63 7.40
C LEU A 148 -0.43 -4.33 8.58
N ARG A 149 -0.09 -4.90 9.74
CA ARG A 149 -0.84 -4.72 10.98
C ARG A 149 -0.58 -3.33 11.54
N LEU A 150 -1.65 -2.59 11.78
CA LEU A 150 -1.57 -1.26 12.37
C LEU A 150 -2.41 -1.19 13.65
N ASP A 151 -1.72 -0.92 14.76
CA ASP A 151 -2.35 -0.61 16.04
C ASP A 151 -2.48 0.91 16.19
N TYR A 152 -3.71 1.38 16.35
CA TYR A 152 -4.03 2.79 16.53
C TYR A 152 -4.75 3.04 17.85
N THR A 153 -4.82 2.05 18.75
CA THR A 153 -5.44 2.17 20.07
C THR A 153 -4.61 3.00 21.06
N THR A 154 -3.37 3.32 20.68
CA THR A 154 -2.39 4.05 21.48
C THR A 154 -2.22 5.52 21.06
N PHE A 155 -3.13 6.04 20.24
CA PHE A 155 -3.14 7.41 19.74
C PHE A 155 -4.20 8.30 20.38
#